data_AF-A0A656XYV4-F1
#
_entry.id   AF-A0A656XYV4-F1
#
_cell.length_a   1.000
_cell.length_b   1.000
_cell.length_c   1.000
_cell.angle_alpha   90.00
_cell.angle_beta   90.00
_cell.angle_gamma   90.00
#
_symmetry.space_group_name_H-M   'P 1'
#
loop_
_entity.id
_entity.type
_entity.pdbx_description
1 polymer ?
#
loop_
_entity_poly.entity_id
_entity_poly.type
_entity_poly.pdbx_seq_one_letter_code
_entity_poly.pdbx_strand_id
1 'polypeptide(L)' 'MTTHEPTPVPVDDAADVQPVRDLLAEHVPLALIVDLVTPEATSAEILEAEGLPDDAWWEKDSTASDTGTA' A
#
# COMPACT_ATOMS: atom_id res chain seq x y z
N MET A 1 19.41 5.91 35.56
CA MET A 1 18.51 5.02 34.80
C MET A 1 17.16 5.72 34.76
N THR A 2 16.86 6.43 33.68
CA THR A 2 15.53 7.01 33.45
C THR A 2 14.60 5.89 33.03
N THR A 3 13.68 5.51 33.93
CA THR A 3 12.60 4.58 33.65
C THR A 3 11.68 5.23 32.61
N HIS A 4 11.61 4.66 31.41
CA HIS A 4 10.68 5.10 30.39
C HIS A 4 9.29 4.61 30.79
N GLU A 5 8.48 5.49 31.37
CA GLU A 5 7.06 5.21 31.58
C GLU A 5 6.39 5.14 30.20
N PRO A 6 5.67 4.05 29.87
CA PRO A 6 4.96 3.97 28.59
C PRO A 6 3.76 4.92 28.65
N THR A 7 3.77 5.95 27.80
CA THR A 7 2.60 6.80 27.57
C THR A 7 1.41 5.91 27.17
N PRO A 8 0.25 5.98 27.85
CA PRO A 8 -0.91 5.20 27.47
C PRO A 8 -1.43 5.69 26.13
N VAL A 9 -1.25 4.89 25.08
CA VAL A 9 -1.89 5.08 23.78
C VAL A 9 -3.38 4.72 23.90
N PRO A 10 -4.31 5.57 23.43
CA PRO A 10 -5.74 5.29 23.50
C PRO A 10 -6.10 4.00 22.74
N VAL A 11 -6.96 3.17 23.35
CA VAL A 11 -7.25 1.78 22.94
C VAL A 11 -7.97 1.59 21.60
N ASP A 12 -8.40 2.67 20.92
CA ASP A 12 -8.90 2.58 19.53
C ASP A 12 -7.78 2.22 18.52
N ASP A 13 -6.50 2.38 18.89
CA ASP A 13 -5.34 2.07 18.04
C ASP A 13 -5.12 0.56 17.80
N ALA A 14 -5.76 -0.34 18.57
CA ALA A 14 -5.45 -1.77 18.50
C ALA A 14 -5.83 -2.43 17.16
N ALA A 15 -6.84 -1.90 16.47
CA ALA A 15 -7.25 -2.31 15.13
C ALA A 15 -6.28 -1.79 14.06
N ASP A 16 -5.83 -0.54 14.18
CA ASP A 16 -4.90 0.13 13.25
C ASP A 16 -3.47 -0.42 13.34
N VAL A 17 -3.13 -1.12 14.43
CA VAL A 17 -1.80 -1.73 14.62
C VAL A 17 -1.72 -3.17 14.06
N GLN A 18 -2.85 -3.83 13.72
CA GLN A 18 -2.79 -5.19 13.13
C GLN A 18 -2.04 -5.22 11.79
N PRO A 19 -2.30 -4.32 10.82
CA PRO A 19 -1.57 -4.30 9.55
C PRO A 19 -0.06 -4.11 9.75
N VAL A 20 0.34 -3.27 10.72
CA VAL A 20 1.76 -3.08 11.09
C VAL A 20 2.38 -4.39 11.60
N ARG A 21 1.67 -5.12 12.48
CA ARG A 21 2.14 -6.39 13.03
C ARG A 21 2.29 -7.47 11.96
N ASP A 22 1.35 -7.54 11.03
CA ASP A 22 1.39 -8.50 9.93
C ASP A 22 2.59 -8.22 9.01
N LEU A 23 2.83 -6.96 8.65
CA LEU A 23 3.99 -6.57 7.84
C LEU A 23 5.33 -6.86 8.54
N LEU A 24 5.40 -6.64 9.86
CA LEU A 24 6.58 -7.01 10.66
C LEU A 24 6.82 -8.53 10.67
N ALA A 25 5.76 -9.34 10.75
CA ALA A 25 5.85 -10.80 10.70
C ALA A 25 6.34 -11.29 9.32
N GLU A 26 5.95 -10.61 8.25
CA GLU A 26 6.45 -10.84 6.88
C GLU A 26 7.85 -10.24 6.63
N HIS A 27 8.52 -9.75 7.68
CA HIS A 27 9.87 -9.17 7.60
C HIS A 27 9.99 -7.98 6.65
N VAL A 28 8.90 -7.22 6.47
CA VAL A 28 8.93 -5.97 5.72
C VAL A 28 9.81 -4.96 6.47
N PRO A 29 10.76 -4.29 5.79
CA PRO A 29 11.61 -3.27 6.40
C PRO A 29 10.78 -2.16 7.07
N LEU A 30 11.19 -1.74 8.28
CA LEU A 30 10.50 -0.68 9.04
C LEU A 30 10.30 0.61 8.23
N ALA A 31 11.28 0.96 7.37
CA ALA A 31 11.19 2.13 6.51
C ALA A 31 9.98 2.06 5.55
N LEU A 32 9.67 0.86 5.02
CA LEU A 32 8.57 0.67 4.07
C LEU A 32 7.21 0.53 4.77
N ILE A 33 7.18 0.07 6.02
CA ILE A 33 5.92 -0.08 6.76
C ILE A 33 5.27 1.28 6.97
N VAL A 34 6.06 2.33 7.26
CA VAL A 34 5.55 3.70 7.42
C VAL A 34 4.83 4.16 6.14
N ASP A 35 5.44 3.97 4.98
CA ASP A 35 4.86 4.37 3.69
C ASP A 35 3.55 3.63 3.39
N LEU A 36 3.44 2.35 3.80
CA LEU A 36 2.28 1.51 3.53
C LEU A 36 1.10 1.75 4.46
N VAL A 37 1.35 2.06 5.74
CA VAL A 37 0.28 2.24 6.74
C VAL A 37 -0.21 3.68 6.82
N THR A 38 0.56 4.63 6.32
CA THR A 38 0.17 6.04 6.16
C THR A 38 0.38 6.50 4.72
N PRO A 39 -0.42 6.00 3.76
CA PRO A 39 -0.32 6.43 2.38
C PRO A 39 -0.68 7.92 2.26
N GLU A 40 0.10 8.67 1.48
CA GLU A 40 -0.13 10.12 1.27
C GLU A 40 -1.45 10.41 0.54
N ALA A 41 -1.88 9.51 -0.35
CA ALA A 41 -3.13 9.59 -1.09
C ALA A 41 -3.62 8.20 -1.50
N THR A 42 -4.93 8.05 -1.62
CA THR A 42 -5.58 6.86 -2.18
C THR A 42 -5.58 6.89 -3.71
N SER A 43 -5.68 5.72 -4.35
CA SER A 43 -5.81 5.65 -5.81
C SER A 43 -7.00 6.44 -6.37
N ALA A 44 -8.09 6.56 -5.60
CA ALA A 44 -9.27 7.33 -6.00
C ALA A 44 -8.98 8.83 -6.03
N GLU A 45 -8.32 9.37 -5.00
CA GLU A 45 -7.91 10.79 -4.94
C GLU A 45 -6.91 11.13 -6.05
N ILE A 46 -5.96 10.24 -6.34
CA ILE A 46 -5.00 10.42 -7.43
C ILE A 46 -5.73 10.48 -8.78
N LEU A 47 -6.66 9.56 -9.04
CA LEU A 47 -7.43 9.54 -10.29
C LEU A 47 -8.31 10.79 -10.45
N GLU A 48 -8.87 11.31 -9.37
CA GLU A 48 -9.63 12.56 -9.39
C GLU A 48 -8.73 13.77 -9.70
N ALA A 49 -7.52 13.81 -9.12
CA ALA A 49 -6.59 14.92 -9.29
C ALA A 49 -5.87 14.93 -10.65
N GLU A 50 -5.45 13.76 -11.14
CA GLU A 50 -4.58 13.61 -12.31
C GLU A 50 -5.33 13.11 -13.55
N GLY A 51 -6.46 12.43 -13.38
CA GLY A 51 -7.19 11.78 -14.46
C GLY A 51 -6.56 10.45 -14.90
N LEU A 52 -7.06 9.91 -16.02
CA LEU A 52 -6.47 8.73 -16.64
C LEU A 52 -5.23 9.14 -17.46
N PRO A 53 -4.17 8.31 -17.48
CA PRO A 53 -3.07 8.46 -18.42
C PRO A 53 -3.55 8.51 -19.88
N ASP A 54 -2.89 9.35 -20.71
CA ASP A 54 -3.20 9.46 -22.15
C ASP A 54 -3.05 8.12 -22.89
N ASP A 55 -2.03 7.34 -22.50
CA ASP A 55 -1.74 6.01 -23.05
C ASP A 55 -1.99 4.91 -22.00
N ALA A 56 -3.08 4.16 -22.17
CA ALA A 56 -3.42 2.99 -21.37
C ALA A 56 -2.51 1.80 -21.71
N TRP A 57 -1.25 1.84 -21.27
CA TRP A 57 -0.23 0.82 -21.54
C TRP A 57 -0.61 -0.60 -21.09
N TRP A 58 -1.57 -0.73 -20.17
CA TRP A 58 -2.13 -2.01 -19.70
C TRP A 58 -3.14 -2.65 -20.68
N GLU A 59 -3.57 -1.96 -21.74
CA GLU A 59 -4.46 -2.49 -22.77
C GLU A 59 -3.72 -3.17 -23.93
N LYS A 60 -2.38 -3.19 -23.89
CA LYS A 60 -1.58 -3.94 -24.86
C LYS A 60 -1.64 -5.43 -24.52
N ASP A 61 -2.08 -6.22 -25.51
CA ASP A 61 -1.97 -7.67 -25.60
C ASP A 61 -3.15 -8.55 -25.12
N SER A 62 -4.39 -8.03 -25.12
CA SER A 62 -5.56 -8.94 -25.15
C SER A 62 -5.86 -9.53 -26.54
N THR A 63 -5.11 -9.15 -27.58
CA THR A 63 -5.33 -9.59 -28.98
C THR A 63 -4.17 -10.40 -29.58
N ALA A 64 -3.11 -10.67 -28.81
CA ALA A 64 -1.91 -11.36 -29.31
C ALA A 64 -1.86 -12.88 -29.03
N SER A 65 -2.92 -13.48 -28.47
CA SER A 65 -2.92 -14.91 -28.09
C SER A 65 -3.65 -15.86 -29.04
N ASP A 66 -4.06 -15.48 -30.25
CA ASP A 66 -4.76 -16.44 -31.13
C ASP A 66 -4.51 -16.32 -32.64
N THR A 67 -3.25 -16.20 -33.06
CA THR A 67 -2.85 -16.62 -34.42
C THR A 67 -1.56 -17.43 -34.37
N GLY A 68 -1.66 -18.61 -33.75
CA GLY A 68 -0.72 -19.70 -33.96
C GLY A 68 -1.03 -20.39 -35.29
N THR A 69 -0.10 -20.29 -36.22
CA THR A 69 -0.04 -20.95 -37.53
C THR A 69 -0.27 -22.47 -37.48
N ALA A 70 -1.20 -22.97 -38.30
CA ALA A 70 -1.09 -24.25 -39.03
C ALA A 70 -1.99 -24.21 -40.28
#